data_AF-A0A2Z6RV93-F1
#
_entry.id   AF-A0A2Z6RV93-F1
#
_cell.length_a   1.000
_cell.length_b   1.000
_cell.length_c   1.000
_cell.angle_alpha   90.00
_cell.angle_beta   90.00
_cell.angle_gamma   90.00
#
_symmetry.space_group_name_H-M   'P 1'
#
loop_
_entity.id
_entity.type
_entity.pdbx_description
1 polymer ?
#
loop_
_entity_poly.entity_id
_entity_poly.type
_entity_poly.pdbx_seq_one_letter_code
_entity_poly.pdbx_strand_id
1 'polypeptide(L)'
;MANKIQRSPIFKSHGTQIGTRLREFGEQIREAGHLLQKVYSKGSSVYKSFDIEIKAMIYRLNSNNIRKNDARYFKERLNALIKKIKEFRKLVQQTYNSIQKAENVGNDTENYIFDGLRKVNTFIVNDGDYYDMDDIEETKKELDVINEILNHLRDTCGNLDKMGKILKDYENKLIDIYDELDDRYDGIIEFTREGLESLKFINNLKNRFIIQ
;
A
#
# COMPACT_ATOMS: atom_id res chain seq x y z
N MET A 1 21.47 14.51 7.40
CA MET A 1 20.29 15.30 7.79
C MET A 1 20.12 15.53 9.30
N ALA A 2 19.44 14.68 10.09
CA ALA A 2 19.02 15.04 11.47
C ALA A 2 20.14 15.55 12.41
N ASN A 3 21.25 14.81 12.51
CA ASN A 3 22.40 15.23 13.36
C ASN A 3 23.12 16.46 12.79
N LYS A 4 23.04 16.68 11.48
CA LYS A 4 23.68 17.79 10.79
C LYS A 4 22.91 19.09 11.00
N ILE A 5 21.60 19.08 10.78
CA ILE A 5 20.73 20.22 11.05
C ILE A 5 20.75 20.60 12.54
N GLN A 6 20.79 19.60 13.44
CA GLN A 6 20.86 19.88 14.88
C GLN A 6 22.15 20.61 15.29
N ARG A 7 23.26 20.36 14.60
CA ARG A 7 24.56 20.97 14.88
C ARG A 7 24.83 22.21 14.04
N SER A 8 24.02 22.47 13.02
CA SER A 8 24.28 23.57 12.10
C SER A 8 24.08 24.92 12.80
N PRO A 9 25.04 25.85 12.69
CA PRO A 9 24.95 27.18 13.27
C PRO A 9 23.72 27.96 12.78
N ILE A 10 23.27 27.71 11.55
CA ILE A 10 22.13 28.39 10.94
C ILE A 10 20.82 28.08 11.69
N PHE A 11 20.73 26.91 12.33
CA PHE A 11 19.54 26.48 13.07
C PHE A 11 19.72 26.52 14.58
N LYS A 12 20.65 27.32 15.14
CA LYS A 12 20.99 27.33 16.59
C LYS A 12 19.81 27.25 17.56
N SER A 13 18.69 27.93 17.28
CA SER A 13 17.50 27.95 18.15
C SER A 13 16.45 26.89 17.83
N HIS A 14 16.48 26.25 16.65
CA HIS A 14 15.43 25.33 16.16
C HIS A 14 15.96 23.95 15.72
N GLY A 15 17.27 23.77 15.61
CA GLY A 15 17.92 22.59 15.04
C GLY A 15 17.63 21.30 15.81
N THR A 16 17.51 21.38 17.15
CA THR A 16 17.11 20.23 17.97
C THR A 16 15.68 19.77 17.64
N GLN A 17 14.74 20.70 17.47
CA GLN A 17 13.36 20.35 17.13
C GLN A 17 13.27 19.75 15.72
N ILE A 18 13.95 20.36 14.75
CA ILE A 18 14.04 19.84 13.38
C ILE A 18 14.66 18.44 13.37
N GLY A 19 15.76 18.25 14.08
CA GLY A 19 16.43 16.95 14.22
C GLY A 19 15.52 15.87 14.83
N THR A 20 14.69 16.21 15.82
CA THR A 20 13.70 15.28 16.38
C THR A 20 12.64 14.89 15.35
N ARG A 21 12.08 15.86 14.63
CA ARG A 21 11.06 15.60 13.60
C ARG A 21 11.59 14.75 12.45
N LEU A 22 12.82 15.00 12.00
CA LEU A 22 13.49 14.18 10.99
C LEU A 22 13.68 12.72 11.42
N ARG A 23 13.99 12.48 12.69
CA ARG A 23 14.09 11.12 13.24
C ARG A 23 12.72 10.46 13.29
N GLU A 24 11.69 11.19 13.73
CA GLU A 24 10.32 10.70 13.72
C GLU A 24 9.83 10.35 12.32
N PHE A 25 10.11 11.21 11.33
CA PHE A 25 9.81 10.94 9.93
C PHE A 25 10.52 9.67 9.43
N GLY A 26 11.81 9.53 9.74
CA GLY A 26 12.57 8.32 9.42
C GLY A 26 11.98 7.05 10.02
N GLU A 27 11.52 7.09 11.27
CA GLU A 27 10.83 5.95 11.90
C GLU A 27 9.50 5.62 11.23
N GLN A 28 8.70 6.62 10.85
CA GLN A 28 7.44 6.39 10.14
C GLN A 28 7.68 5.79 8.74
N ILE A 29 8.70 6.27 8.00
CA ILE A 29 9.09 5.68 6.71
C ILE A 29 9.49 4.21 6.90
N ARG A 30 10.28 3.91 7.93
CA ARG A 30 10.74 2.54 8.21
C ARG A 30 9.55 1.62 8.51
N GLU A 31 8.62 2.06 9.35
CA GLU A 31 7.41 1.30 9.67
C GLU A 31 6.55 1.04 8.43
N ALA A 32 6.31 2.07 7.62
CA ALA A 32 5.58 1.97 6.36
C ALA A 32 6.27 1.01 5.37
N GLY A 33 7.60 1.09 5.25
CA GLY A 33 8.40 0.21 4.40
C GLY A 33 8.27 -1.26 4.79
N HIS A 34 8.29 -1.57 6.10
CA HIS A 34 8.07 -2.94 6.59
C HIS A 34 6.67 -3.47 6.25
N LEU A 35 5.64 -2.63 6.36
CA LEU A 35 4.28 -3.02 5.99
C LEU A 35 4.14 -3.22 4.48
N LEU A 36 4.77 -2.37 3.67
CA LEU A 36 4.79 -2.50 2.22
C LEU A 36 5.46 -3.81 1.79
N GLN A 37 6.58 -4.17 2.41
CA GLN A 37 7.24 -5.46 2.18
C GLN A 37 6.33 -6.65 2.53
N LYS A 38 5.53 -6.53 3.59
CA LYS A 38 4.51 -7.53 3.94
C LYS A 38 3.40 -7.61 2.89
N VAL A 39 2.96 -6.48 2.32
CA VAL A 39 1.98 -6.47 1.21
C VAL A 39 2.53 -7.22 0.00
N TYR A 40 3.78 -6.96 -0.40
CA TYR A 40 4.41 -7.66 -1.53
C TYR A 40 4.50 -9.18 -1.28
N SER A 41 5.01 -9.59 -0.13
CA SER A 41 5.16 -11.01 0.20
C SER A 41 3.82 -11.75 0.32
N LYS A 42 2.84 -11.16 1.01
CA LYS A 42 1.50 -11.74 1.15
C LYS A 42 0.74 -11.72 -0.18
N GLY A 43 0.90 -10.69 -1.01
CA GLY A 43 0.26 -10.60 -2.32
C GLY A 43 0.64 -11.76 -3.24
N SER A 44 1.92 -12.15 -3.25
CA SER A 44 2.39 -13.33 -3.97
C SER A 44 1.73 -14.63 -3.48
N SER A 45 1.59 -14.78 -2.16
CA SER A 45 0.91 -15.95 -1.56
C SER A 45 -0.60 -15.98 -1.87
N VAL A 46 -1.26 -14.82 -1.88
CA VAL A 46 -2.68 -14.69 -2.27
C VAL A 46 -2.85 -15.12 -3.72
N TYR A 47 -2.02 -14.60 -4.63
CA TYR A 47 -2.07 -14.98 -6.04
C TYR A 47 -1.91 -16.50 -6.25
N LYS A 48 -0.90 -17.11 -5.63
CA LYS A 48 -0.70 -18.57 -5.70
C LYS A 48 -1.90 -19.36 -5.19
N SER A 49 -2.51 -18.88 -4.10
CA SER A 49 -3.69 -19.50 -3.54
C SER A 49 -4.88 -19.44 -4.49
N PHE A 50 -5.13 -18.26 -5.08
CA PHE A 50 -6.19 -18.07 -6.06
C PHE A 50 -6.02 -19.01 -7.25
N ASP A 51 -4.81 -19.09 -7.80
CA ASP A 51 -4.50 -20.00 -8.90
C ASP A 51 -4.79 -21.47 -8.57
N ILE A 52 -4.39 -21.93 -7.38
CA ILE A 52 -4.64 -23.31 -6.92
C ILE A 52 -6.14 -23.59 -6.78
N GLU A 53 -6.87 -22.74 -6.05
CA GLU A 53 -8.29 -22.98 -5.78
C GLU A 53 -9.13 -22.92 -7.07
N ILE A 54 -8.89 -21.92 -7.93
CA ILE A 54 -9.61 -21.76 -9.19
C ILE A 54 -9.32 -22.93 -10.13
N LYS A 55 -8.06 -23.36 -10.26
CA LYS A 55 -7.71 -24.55 -11.07
C LYS A 55 -8.42 -25.80 -10.57
N ALA A 56 -8.47 -26.01 -9.25
CA ALA A 56 -9.14 -27.15 -8.65
C ALA A 56 -10.65 -27.14 -8.94
N MET A 57 -11.29 -25.98 -8.84
CA MET A 57 -12.71 -25.79 -9.18
C MET A 57 -12.98 -26.07 -10.68
N ILE A 58 -12.13 -25.56 -11.58
CA ILE A 58 -12.28 -25.79 -13.03
C ILE A 58 -12.06 -27.26 -13.40
N TYR A 59 -11.06 -27.90 -12.81
CA TYR A 59 -10.82 -29.33 -13.03
C TYR A 59 -12.04 -30.17 -12.63
N ARG A 60 -12.68 -29.81 -11.51
CA ARG A 60 -13.88 -30.50 -11.03
C ARG A 60 -15.04 -30.35 -12.00
N LEU A 61 -15.27 -29.16 -12.56
CA LEU A 61 -16.32 -28.94 -13.56
C LEU A 61 -16.09 -29.66 -14.89
N ASN A 62 -14.83 -29.77 -15.32
CA ASN A 62 -14.50 -30.47 -16.57
C ASN A 62 -14.65 -32.00 -16.46
N SER A 63 -14.94 -32.54 -15.28
CA SER A 63 -15.25 -33.96 -15.13
C SER A 63 -16.72 -34.20 -15.50
N ASN A 64 -16.98 -35.13 -16.42
CA ASN A 64 -18.31 -35.43 -17.00
C ASN A 64 -19.41 -35.88 -16.00
N ASN A 65 -19.20 -35.75 -14.69
CA ASN A 65 -20.14 -36.14 -13.65
C ASN A 65 -20.10 -35.11 -12.51
N ILE A 66 -20.84 -34.00 -12.66
CA ILE A 66 -21.12 -33.10 -11.52
C ILE A 66 -21.97 -33.88 -10.52
N ARG A 67 -21.42 -34.13 -9.33
CA ARG A 67 -22.04 -34.93 -8.26
C ARG A 67 -22.78 -34.03 -7.27
N LYS A 68 -23.77 -34.59 -6.58
CA LYS A 68 -24.53 -33.92 -5.50
C LYS A 68 -23.67 -33.23 -4.41
N ASN A 69 -22.43 -33.69 -4.20
CA ASN A 69 -21.49 -33.10 -3.23
C ASN A 69 -20.62 -31.95 -3.79
N ASP A 70 -20.76 -31.59 -5.06
CA ASP A 70 -19.90 -30.59 -5.69
C ASP A 70 -20.24 -29.17 -5.24
N ALA A 71 -21.50 -28.89 -4.90
CA ALA A 71 -21.92 -27.61 -4.30
C ALA A 71 -21.11 -27.26 -3.04
N ARG A 72 -21.01 -28.23 -2.11
CA ARG A 72 -20.24 -28.10 -0.88
C ARG A 72 -18.76 -27.89 -1.17
N TYR A 73 -18.22 -28.64 -2.12
CA TYR A 73 -16.82 -28.49 -2.56
C TYR A 73 -16.53 -27.08 -3.08
N PHE A 74 -17.38 -26.53 -3.96
CA PHE A 74 -17.22 -25.17 -4.48
C PHE A 74 -17.34 -24.11 -3.38
N LYS A 75 -18.32 -24.25 -2.47
CA LYS A 75 -18.48 -23.35 -1.32
C LYS A 75 -17.26 -23.33 -0.40
N GLU A 76 -16.72 -24.49 -0.06
CA GLU A 76 -15.51 -24.58 0.78
C GLU A 76 -14.32 -23.83 0.13
N ARG A 77 -14.15 -23.99 -1.18
CA ARG A 77 -13.07 -23.36 -1.96
C ARG A 77 -13.28 -21.83 -2.09
N LEU A 78 -14.49 -21.40 -2.41
CA LEU A 78 -14.85 -19.97 -2.48
C LEU A 78 -14.68 -19.28 -1.13
N ASN A 79 -15.12 -19.92 -0.04
CA ASN A 79 -14.93 -19.38 1.31
C ASN A 79 -13.44 -19.24 1.68
N ALA A 80 -12.58 -20.18 1.25
CA ALA A 80 -11.14 -20.07 1.42
C ALA A 80 -10.56 -18.84 0.67
N LEU A 81 -11.05 -18.54 -0.53
CA LEU A 81 -10.67 -17.35 -1.30
C LEU A 81 -11.16 -16.06 -0.64
N ILE A 82 -12.42 -16.02 -0.20
CA ILE A 82 -13.03 -14.89 0.51
C ILE A 82 -12.23 -14.56 1.78
N LYS A 83 -11.85 -15.58 2.56
CA LYS A 83 -11.04 -15.37 3.77
C LYS A 83 -9.68 -14.77 3.43
N LYS A 84 -9.00 -15.31 2.41
CA LYS A 84 -7.67 -14.82 1.99
C LYS A 84 -7.72 -13.38 1.48
N ILE A 85 -8.74 -13.01 0.71
CA ILE A 85 -8.86 -11.65 0.21
C ILE A 85 -9.19 -10.65 1.32
N LYS A 86 -10.08 -11.00 2.25
CA LYS A 86 -10.39 -10.18 3.42
C LYS A 86 -9.16 -9.90 4.28
N GLU A 87 -8.36 -10.93 4.55
CA GLU A 87 -7.09 -10.79 5.28
C GLU A 87 -6.12 -9.85 4.55
N PHE A 88 -6.01 -10.00 3.23
CA PHE A 88 -5.09 -9.20 2.45
C PHE A 88 -5.53 -7.73 2.32
N ARG A 89 -6.83 -7.49 2.17
CA ARG A 89 -7.41 -6.13 2.19
C ARG A 89 -7.09 -5.38 3.49
N LYS A 90 -7.18 -6.07 4.63
CA LYS A 90 -6.82 -5.48 5.93
C LYS A 90 -5.35 -5.05 5.95
N LEU A 91 -4.44 -5.88 5.42
CA LEU A 91 -3.02 -5.54 5.33
C LEU A 91 -2.76 -4.35 4.39
N VAL A 92 -3.43 -4.30 3.23
CA VAL A 92 -3.35 -3.16 2.30
C VAL A 92 -3.83 -1.87 2.99
N GLN A 93 -4.96 -1.91 3.70
CA GLN A 93 -5.48 -0.75 4.43
C GLN A 93 -4.54 -0.30 5.56
N GLN A 94 -3.98 -1.24 6.32
CA GLN A 94 -2.99 -0.93 7.37
C GLN A 94 -1.75 -0.24 6.78
N THR A 95 -1.27 -0.72 5.64
CA THR A 95 -0.12 -0.15 4.94
C THR A 95 -0.44 1.26 4.43
N TYR A 96 -1.62 1.45 3.83
CA TYR A 96 -2.10 2.76 3.38
C TYR A 96 -2.12 3.78 4.53
N ASN A 97 -2.70 3.42 5.68
CA ASN A 97 -2.77 4.30 6.84
C ASN A 97 -1.37 4.66 7.39
N SER A 98 -0.44 3.70 7.37
CA SER A 98 0.94 3.93 7.81
C SER A 98 1.70 4.88 6.88
N ILE A 99 1.51 4.75 5.56
CA ILE A 99 2.11 5.68 4.58
C ILE A 99 1.52 7.08 4.73
N GLN A 100 0.20 7.23 4.90
CA GLN A 100 -0.42 8.53 5.16
C GLN A 100 0.14 9.19 6.43
N LYS A 101 0.40 8.41 7.48
CA LYS A 101 1.02 8.92 8.71
C LYS A 101 2.45 9.39 8.45
N ALA A 102 3.24 8.63 7.69
CA ALA A 102 4.57 9.04 7.27
C ALA A 102 4.54 10.33 6.44
N GLU A 103 3.60 10.45 5.50
CA GLU A 103 3.41 11.64 4.68
C GLU A 103 3.09 12.87 5.53
N ASN A 104 2.15 12.76 6.47
CA ASN A 104 1.78 13.87 7.36
C ASN A 104 2.98 14.35 8.20
N VAL A 105 3.72 13.42 8.81
CA VAL A 105 4.93 13.76 9.59
C VAL A 105 6.01 14.36 8.69
N GLY A 106 6.15 13.87 7.46
CA GLY A 106 7.10 14.41 6.49
C GLY A 106 6.74 15.84 6.04
N ASN A 107 5.48 16.10 5.70
CA ASN A 107 4.98 17.45 5.35
C ASN A 107 5.20 18.43 6.51
N ASP A 108 4.90 18.02 7.76
CA ASP A 108 5.18 18.85 8.94
C ASP A 108 6.67 19.13 9.07
N THR A 109 7.51 18.11 8.88
CA THR A 109 8.98 18.24 8.96
C THR A 109 9.52 19.20 7.91
N GLU A 110 9.06 19.08 6.66
CA GLU A 110 9.41 19.97 5.55
C GLU A 110 9.04 21.43 5.86
N ASN A 111 7.80 21.68 6.28
CA ASN A 111 7.31 23.01 6.65
C ASN A 111 8.17 23.64 7.75
N TYR A 112 8.55 22.86 8.78
CA TYR A 112 9.39 23.35 9.87
C TYR A 112 10.82 23.71 9.42
N ILE A 113 11.41 22.94 8.50
CA ILE A 113 12.72 23.24 7.94
C ILE A 113 12.63 24.50 7.06
N PHE A 114 11.60 24.60 6.23
CA PHE A 114 11.38 25.75 5.35
C PHE A 114 11.19 27.06 6.15
N ASP A 115 10.40 27.02 7.23
CA ASP A 115 10.25 28.14 8.14
C ASP A 115 11.57 28.54 8.82
N GLY A 116 12.38 27.54 9.19
CA GLY A 116 13.73 27.76 9.72
C GLY A 116 14.63 28.50 8.72
N LEU A 117 14.66 28.03 7.47
CA LEU A 117 15.44 28.67 6.39
C LEU A 117 14.96 30.09 6.09
N ARG A 118 13.64 30.33 6.10
CA ARG A 118 13.07 31.68 5.89
C ARG A 118 13.53 32.65 6.97
N LYS A 119 13.50 32.23 8.24
CA LYS A 119 13.99 33.05 9.37
C LYS A 119 15.48 33.38 9.20
N VAL A 120 16.31 32.39 8.88
CA VAL A 120 17.76 32.59 8.64
C VAL A 120 18.01 33.61 7.53
N ASN A 121 17.33 33.47 6.39
CA ASN A 121 17.44 34.42 5.27
C ASN A 121 17.05 35.85 5.68
N THR A 122 16.03 36.03 6.53
CA THR A 122 15.66 37.37 7.03
C THR A 122 16.71 37.98 7.96
N PHE A 123 17.49 37.17 8.70
CA PHE A 123 18.58 37.67 9.55
C PHE A 123 19.83 38.02 8.74
N ILE A 124 20.20 37.20 7.74
CA ILE A 124 21.33 37.47 6.84
C ILE A 124 21.18 38.81 6.11
N VAL A 125 19.97 39.13 5.64
CA VAL A 125 19.69 40.37 4.91
C VAL A 125 19.76 41.62 5.81
N ASN A 126 19.55 41.47 7.13
CA ASN A 126 19.41 42.59 8.05
C ASN A 126 20.63 42.85 8.94
N ASP A 127 21.40 41.83 9.33
CA ASP A 127 22.48 41.96 10.33
C ASP A 127 23.90 41.69 9.81
N GLY A 128 24.08 41.33 8.53
CA GLY A 128 25.41 41.18 7.94
C GLY A 128 26.26 40.03 8.49
N ASP A 129 25.70 39.19 9.37
CA ASP A 129 26.36 37.98 9.86
C ASP A 129 26.56 36.98 8.71
N TYR A 130 27.82 36.60 8.50
CA TYR A 130 28.26 35.65 7.49
C TYR A 130 27.86 34.23 7.92
N TYR A 131 26.60 33.87 7.72
CA TYR A 131 26.21 32.46 7.74
C TYR A 131 26.81 31.77 6.52
N ASP A 132 27.30 30.54 6.72
CA ASP A 132 27.92 29.77 5.65
C ASP A 132 26.88 29.46 4.56
N MET A 133 27.04 30.09 3.39
CA MET A 133 26.15 29.88 2.24
C MET A 133 26.10 28.40 1.83
N ASP A 134 27.19 27.67 2.06
CA ASP A 134 27.30 26.25 1.75
C ASP A 134 26.35 25.40 2.62
N ASP A 135 26.21 25.75 3.91
CA ASP A 135 25.29 25.07 4.85
C ASP A 135 23.81 25.26 4.43
N ILE A 136 23.47 26.43 3.89
CA ILE A 136 22.13 26.74 3.38
C ILE A 136 21.86 25.95 2.10
N GLU A 137 22.80 25.94 1.16
CA GLU A 137 22.66 25.18 -0.08
C GLU A 137 22.53 23.68 0.18
N GLU A 138 23.34 23.14 1.09
CA GLU A 138 23.27 21.73 1.44
C GLU A 138 21.95 21.37 2.13
N THR A 139 21.41 22.27 2.96
CA THR A 139 20.08 22.06 3.57
C THR A 139 18.96 22.06 2.51
N LYS A 140 19.06 22.90 1.46
CA LYS A 140 18.12 22.87 0.34
C LYS A 140 18.18 21.54 -0.42
N LYS A 141 19.39 21.02 -0.68
CA LYS A 141 19.56 19.69 -1.30
C LYS A 141 18.94 18.59 -0.43
N GLU A 142 19.11 18.65 0.89
CA GLU A 142 18.48 17.69 1.79
C GLU A 142 16.93 17.83 1.83
N LEU A 143 16.38 19.03 1.65
CA LEU A 143 14.93 19.25 1.48
C LEU A 143 14.39 18.64 0.18
N ASP A 144 15.15 18.75 -0.91
CA ASP A 144 14.76 18.14 -2.19
C ASP A 144 14.58 16.61 -2.03
N VAL A 145 15.48 15.97 -1.28
CA VAL A 145 15.36 14.54 -0.94
C VAL A 145 14.10 14.23 -0.12
N ILE A 146 13.72 15.07 0.85
CA ILE A 146 12.47 14.89 1.60
C ILE A 146 11.27 14.99 0.66
N ASN A 147 11.29 15.95 -0.26
CA ASN A 147 10.23 16.13 -1.25
C ASN A 147 10.08 14.94 -2.19
N GLU A 148 11.20 14.37 -2.66
CA GLU A 148 11.20 13.15 -3.44
C GLU A 148 10.58 11.98 -2.66
N ILE A 149 10.95 11.81 -1.38
CA ILE A 149 10.36 10.78 -0.52
C ILE A 149 8.84 10.99 -0.36
N LEU A 150 8.40 12.22 -0.10
CA LEU A 150 6.98 12.56 0.04
C LEU A 150 6.19 12.24 -1.24
N ASN A 151 6.74 12.56 -2.41
CA ASN A 151 6.13 12.22 -3.69
C ASN A 151 5.99 10.70 -3.86
N HIS A 152 7.04 9.93 -3.53
CA HIS A 152 6.97 8.47 -3.56
C HIS A 152 5.93 7.89 -2.58
N LEU A 153 5.78 8.48 -1.39
CA LEU A 153 4.75 8.08 -0.43
C LEU A 153 3.33 8.34 -1.01
N ARG A 154 3.09 9.50 -1.63
CA ARG A 154 1.81 9.84 -2.28
C ARG A 154 1.47 8.87 -3.41
N ASP A 155 2.43 8.59 -4.28
CA ASP A 155 2.25 7.63 -5.38
C ASP A 155 1.92 6.23 -4.84
N THR A 156 2.62 5.80 -3.80
CA THR A 156 2.39 4.50 -3.16
C THR A 156 1.00 4.45 -2.52
N CYS A 157 0.55 5.51 -1.86
CA CYS A 157 -0.82 5.65 -1.35
C CYS A 157 -1.85 5.50 -2.48
N GLY A 158 -1.66 6.20 -3.60
CA GLY A 158 -2.54 6.11 -4.77
C GLY A 158 -2.62 4.68 -5.33
N ASN A 159 -1.50 3.96 -5.34
CA ASN A 159 -1.45 2.56 -5.78
C ASN A 159 -2.13 1.61 -4.79
N LEU A 160 -1.96 1.81 -3.48
CA LEU A 160 -2.63 1.02 -2.45
C LEU A 160 -4.15 1.25 -2.43
N ASP A 161 -4.61 2.47 -2.68
CA ASP A 161 -6.04 2.76 -2.83
C ASP A 161 -6.66 2.02 -4.03
N LYS A 162 -6.00 2.10 -5.21
CA LYS A 162 -6.40 1.32 -6.39
C LYS A 162 -6.45 -0.18 -6.09
N MET A 163 -5.42 -0.69 -5.40
CA MET A 163 -5.34 -2.08 -4.98
C MET A 163 -6.49 -2.45 -4.03
N GLY A 164 -6.80 -1.60 -3.05
CA GLY A 164 -7.91 -1.78 -2.12
C GLY A 164 -9.27 -1.88 -2.83
N LYS A 165 -9.50 -1.03 -3.85
CA LYS A 165 -10.70 -1.05 -4.70
C LYS A 165 -10.80 -2.35 -5.50
N ILE A 166 -9.73 -2.75 -6.17
CA ILE A 166 -9.68 -4.02 -6.91
C ILE A 166 -10.00 -5.18 -5.98
N LEU A 167 -9.35 -5.27 -4.82
CA LEU A 167 -9.59 -6.37 -3.88
C LEU A 167 -11.04 -6.38 -3.34
N LYS A 168 -11.67 -5.22 -3.18
CA LYS A 168 -13.08 -5.12 -2.79
C LYS A 168 -14.00 -5.68 -3.87
N ASP A 169 -13.78 -5.30 -5.12
CA ASP A 169 -14.59 -5.80 -6.25
C ASP A 169 -14.49 -7.32 -6.38
N TYR A 170 -13.31 -7.87 -6.13
CA TYR A 170 -13.10 -9.31 -6.13
C TYR A 170 -13.81 -10.01 -4.98
N GLU A 171 -13.75 -9.44 -3.78
CA GLU A 171 -14.46 -9.99 -2.63
C GLU A 171 -15.97 -10.04 -2.90
N ASN A 172 -16.54 -8.96 -3.43
CA ASN A 172 -17.96 -8.91 -3.79
C ASN A 172 -18.31 -10.02 -4.79
N LYS A 173 -17.55 -10.15 -5.89
CA LYS A 173 -17.79 -11.21 -6.89
C LYS A 173 -17.70 -12.63 -6.31
N LEU A 174 -16.77 -12.87 -5.39
CA LEU A 174 -16.65 -14.17 -4.73
C LEU A 174 -17.84 -14.45 -3.81
N ILE A 175 -18.35 -13.42 -3.12
CA ILE A 175 -19.54 -13.52 -2.26
C ILE A 175 -20.78 -13.76 -3.14
N ASP A 176 -20.96 -13.01 -4.23
CA ASP A 176 -22.09 -13.18 -5.15
C ASP A 176 -22.17 -14.63 -5.66
N ILE A 177 -21.04 -15.20 -6.12
CA ILE A 177 -20.98 -16.60 -6.56
C ILE A 177 -21.24 -17.57 -5.41
N TYR A 178 -20.77 -17.26 -4.20
CA TYR A 178 -21.00 -18.09 -3.03
C TYR A 178 -22.50 -18.13 -2.66
N ASP A 179 -23.17 -16.99 -2.69
CA ASP A 179 -24.60 -16.84 -2.36
C ASP A 179 -25.50 -17.48 -3.45
N GLU A 180 -25.14 -17.34 -4.73
CA GLU A 180 -25.81 -18.04 -5.83
C GLU A 180 -25.80 -19.58 -5.71
N LEU A 181 -24.88 -20.14 -4.90
CA LEU A 181 -24.83 -21.57 -4.59
C LEU A 181 -25.71 -21.93 -3.38
N ASP A 182 -26.17 -20.97 -2.57
CA ASP A 182 -27.18 -21.18 -1.51
C ASP A 182 -28.61 -21.16 -2.09
N ASP A 183 -28.89 -20.33 -3.10
CA ASP A 183 -30.24 -20.21 -3.68
C ASP A 183 -30.64 -21.38 -4.61
N ARG A 184 -29.70 -22.26 -4.97
CA ARG A 184 -29.93 -23.38 -5.90
C ARG A 184 -29.94 -24.75 -5.20
N TYR A 185 -30.61 -24.83 -4.05
CA TYR A 185 -30.74 -26.05 -3.23
C TYR A 185 -31.73 -27.10 -3.80
N ASP A 186 -32.19 -26.95 -5.04
CA ASP A 186 -33.17 -27.82 -5.68
C ASP A 186 -32.52 -29.02 -6.41
N GLY A 187 -31.20 -29.18 -6.28
CA GLY A 187 -30.48 -30.37 -6.74
C GLY A 187 -30.02 -30.35 -8.21
N ILE A 188 -30.27 -29.26 -8.94
CA ILE A 188 -29.73 -29.04 -10.29
C ILE A 188 -28.96 -27.71 -10.27
N ILE A 189 -27.69 -27.77 -9.90
CA ILE A 189 -26.78 -26.62 -10.02
C ILE A 189 -26.23 -26.65 -11.45
N GLU A 190 -26.80 -25.83 -12.32
CA GLU A 190 -26.17 -25.49 -13.60
C GLU A 190 -25.03 -24.49 -13.32
N PHE A 191 -23.88 -25.03 -12.92
CA PHE A 191 -22.65 -24.25 -12.75
C PHE A 191 -22.11 -23.96 -14.16
N THR A 192 -22.38 -22.78 -14.72
CA THR A 192 -21.90 -22.48 -16.08
C THR A 192 -20.39 -22.27 -16.05
N ARG A 193 -19.69 -22.95 -16.95
CA ARG A 193 -18.25 -22.81 -17.19
C ARG A 193 -17.82 -21.35 -17.34
N GLU A 194 -18.70 -20.52 -17.90
CA GLU A 194 -18.54 -19.08 -18.09
C GLU A 194 -18.36 -18.30 -16.77
N GLY A 195 -19.07 -18.68 -15.69
CA GLY A 195 -18.91 -18.05 -14.37
C GLY A 195 -17.51 -18.23 -13.78
N LEU A 196 -16.93 -19.43 -13.91
CA LEU A 196 -15.54 -19.69 -13.49
C LEU A 196 -14.49 -19.19 -14.49
N GLU A 197 -14.82 -19.13 -15.78
CA GLU A 197 -13.95 -18.50 -16.77
C GLU A 197 -13.90 -16.97 -16.61
N SER A 198 -14.95 -16.34 -16.08
CA SER A 198 -14.92 -14.93 -15.66
C SER A 198 -13.92 -14.70 -14.50
N LEU A 199 -13.76 -15.69 -13.61
CA LEU A 199 -12.72 -15.72 -12.58
C LEU A 199 -11.31 -16.00 -13.15
N LYS A 200 -11.20 -16.53 -14.38
CA LYS A 200 -9.93 -16.60 -15.13
C LYS A 200 -9.56 -15.27 -15.80
N PHE A 201 -10.51 -14.44 -16.26
CA PHE A 201 -10.18 -13.11 -16.82
C PHE A 201 -9.49 -12.18 -15.80
N ILE A 202 -9.68 -12.53 -14.53
CA ILE A 202 -9.08 -11.98 -13.33
C ILE A 202 -7.60 -12.43 -13.14
N ASN A 203 -7.11 -13.49 -13.81
CA ASN A 203 -5.69 -13.91 -13.78
C ASN A 203 -4.71 -12.85 -14.33
N ASN A 204 -5.20 -11.78 -14.93
CA ASN A 204 -4.40 -10.63 -15.36
C ASN A 204 -3.98 -9.68 -14.23
N LEU A 205 -4.19 -10.04 -12.96
CA LEU A 205 -3.58 -9.32 -11.84
C LEU A 205 -2.05 -9.21 -12.01
N LYS A 206 -1.39 -10.24 -12.55
CA LYS A 206 0.05 -10.18 -12.84
C LYS A 206 0.43 -9.07 -13.84
N ASN A 207 -0.43 -8.79 -14.83
CA ASN A 207 -0.21 -7.74 -15.83
C ASN A 207 -0.68 -6.35 -15.37
N ARG A 208 -1.55 -6.28 -14.35
CA ARG A 208 -2.00 -5.01 -13.75
C ARG A 208 -1.16 -4.55 -12.55
N PHE A 209 -0.31 -5.43 -12.01
CA PHE A 209 0.61 -5.14 -10.91
C PHE A 209 2.08 -5.04 -11.35
N ILE A 210 2.39 -5.28 -12.63
CA ILE A 210 3.68 -4.88 -13.20
C ILE A 210 3.57 -3.38 -13.45
N ILE A 211 4.20 -2.62 -12.55
CA ILE A 211 4.54 -1.21 -12.72
C ILE A 211 5.32 -1.13 -14.04
N GLN A 212 4.76 -0.42 -15.04
CA GLN A 212 5.56 0.19 -16.11
C GLN A 212 6.08 1.53 -15.60
#